data_AF-A0A494GA52-F1
#
_entry.id   AF-A0A494GA52-F1
#
_cell.length_a   1.000
_cell.length_b   1.000
_cell.length_c   1.000
_cell.angle_alpha   90.00
_cell.angle_beta   90.00
_cell.angle_gamma   90.00
#
_symmetry.space_group_name_H-M   'P 1'
#
loop_
_entity.id
_entity.type
_entity.pdbx_description
1 polymer ?
#
loop_
_entity_poly.entity_id
_entity_poly.type
_entity_poly.pdbx_seq_one_letter_code
_entity_poly.pdbx_strand_id
1 'polypeptide(L)'
;MTRVKRGYIARRRRTKIRLFASRFRGAHSRLTKTITQQKIRALVSAHRDRDRKKRDFHRLWITRINAVILVQLFLNRKILAQIAILNGNCLYMISNEIIKEVDWKESIRII
;
A
#
# COMPACT_ATOMS: atom_id res chain seq x y z
N MET A 1 -57.41 -19.78 -2.25
CA MET A 1 -55.97 -19.44 -2.26
C MET A 1 -55.57 -18.83 -0.92
N THR A 2 -54.45 -19.26 -0.33
CA THR A 2 -54.02 -18.82 1.02
C THR A 2 -53.07 -17.62 0.93
N ARG A 3 -53.35 -16.54 1.67
CA ARG A 3 -52.52 -15.31 1.66
C ARG A 3 -51.21 -15.52 2.42
N VAL A 4 -50.07 -15.52 1.72
CA VAL A 4 -48.74 -15.60 2.34
C VAL A 4 -48.21 -14.19 2.70
N LYS A 5 -47.83 -14.00 3.97
CA LYS A 5 -47.22 -12.75 4.46
C LYS A 5 -45.70 -12.80 4.27
N ARG A 6 -45.08 -11.62 4.09
CA ARG A 6 -43.62 -11.50 3.88
C ARG A 6 -42.75 -11.90 5.08
N GLY A 7 -43.31 -11.89 6.29
CA GLY A 7 -42.61 -12.24 7.52
C GLY A 7 -41.32 -11.45 7.75
N TYR A 8 -40.32 -12.08 8.39
CA TYR A 8 -39.04 -11.46 8.76
C TYR A 8 -38.01 -11.41 7.62
N ILE A 9 -38.31 -11.99 6.44
CA ILE A 9 -37.37 -12.13 5.32
C ILE A 9 -36.81 -10.77 4.90
N ALA A 10 -37.67 -9.75 4.84
CA ALA A 10 -37.27 -8.38 4.49
C ALA A 10 -36.38 -7.72 5.55
N ARG A 11 -36.62 -8.00 6.84
CA ARG A 11 -35.79 -7.50 7.95
C ARG A 11 -34.43 -8.16 7.91
N ARG A 12 -34.36 -9.49 7.73
CA ARG A 12 -33.10 -10.25 7.63
C ARG A 12 -32.20 -9.73 6.51
N ARG A 13 -32.77 -9.48 5.32
CA ARG A 13 -32.04 -8.88 4.17
C ARG A 13 -31.47 -7.49 4.53
N ARG A 14 -32.26 -6.63 5.18
CA ARG A 14 -31.82 -5.29 5.60
C ARG A 14 -30.72 -5.37 6.67
N THR A 15 -30.82 -6.27 7.64
CA THR A 15 -29.79 -6.47 8.66
C THR A 15 -28.46 -6.90 8.03
N LYS A 16 -28.47 -7.86 7.09
CA LYS A 16 -27.26 -8.28 6.36
C LYS A 16 -26.58 -7.12 5.62
N ILE A 17 -27.39 -6.28 4.97
CA ILE A 17 -26.91 -5.11 4.22
C ILE A 17 -26.38 -4.02 5.18
N ARG A 18 -27.03 -3.82 6.34
CA ARG A 18 -26.59 -2.87 7.36
C ARG A 18 -25.25 -3.28 7.98
N LEU A 19 -25.02 -4.57 8.23
CA LEU A 19 -23.75 -5.07 8.74
C LEU A 19 -22.56 -4.67 7.84
N PHE A 20 -22.74 -4.78 6.52
CA PHE A 20 -21.74 -4.35 5.52
C PHE A 20 -21.41 -2.84 5.63
N ALA A 21 -22.42 -2.01 5.91
CA ALA A 21 -22.29 -0.55 5.95
C ALA A 21 -22.08 0.02 7.36
N SER A 22 -21.81 -0.80 8.37
CA SER A 22 -21.67 -0.39 9.77
C SER A 22 -20.65 0.73 9.98
N ARG A 23 -19.57 0.74 9.19
CA ARG A 23 -18.49 1.74 9.27
C ARG A 23 -18.66 2.95 8.34
N PHE A 24 -19.78 3.05 7.63
CA PHE A 24 -20.02 4.19 6.74
C PHE A 24 -20.44 5.43 7.54
N ARG A 25 -19.93 6.60 7.13
CA ARG A 25 -20.20 7.87 7.83
C ARG A 25 -21.63 8.35 7.60
N GLY A 26 -22.24 8.93 8.63
CA GLY A 26 -23.52 9.64 8.56
C GLY A 26 -24.69 8.78 8.06
N ALA A 27 -25.48 9.32 7.13
CA ALA A 27 -26.68 8.67 6.59
C ALA A 27 -26.40 7.36 5.84
N HIS A 28 -25.15 7.13 5.41
CA HIS A 28 -24.74 5.95 4.65
C HIS A 28 -24.72 4.65 5.45
N SER A 29 -24.74 4.71 6.80
CA SER A 29 -24.88 3.54 7.68
C SER A 29 -26.28 3.39 8.29
N ARG A 30 -27.13 4.43 8.16
CA ARG A 30 -28.45 4.51 8.81
C ARG A 30 -29.61 4.22 7.85
N LEU A 31 -29.66 4.88 6.69
CA LEU A 31 -30.78 4.83 5.75
C LEU A 31 -30.65 3.64 4.79
N THR A 32 -31.68 2.79 4.69
CA THR A 32 -31.59 1.55 3.90
C THR A 32 -31.38 1.77 2.40
N LYS A 33 -32.04 2.78 1.81
CA LYS A 33 -31.89 3.13 0.39
C LYS A 33 -30.47 3.63 0.09
N THR A 34 -29.96 4.48 0.98
CA THR A 34 -28.60 5.03 0.87
C THR A 34 -27.55 3.94 1.05
N ILE A 35 -27.72 3.05 2.03
CA ILE A 35 -26.82 1.91 2.25
C ILE A 35 -26.73 1.05 0.98
N THR A 36 -27.87 0.75 0.34
CA THR A 36 -27.87 -0.09 -0.86
C THR A 36 -27.07 0.56 -2.01
N GLN A 37 -27.23 1.86 -2.21
CA GLN A 37 -26.48 2.59 -3.22
C GLN A 37 -24.97 2.60 -2.90
N GLN A 38 -24.61 2.85 -1.65
CA GLN A 38 -23.21 2.86 -1.21
C GLN A 38 -22.57 1.49 -1.29
N LYS A 39 -23.31 0.42 -0.97
CA LYS A 39 -22.83 -0.95 -1.13
C LYS A 39 -22.44 -1.23 -2.59
N ILE A 40 -23.28 -0.85 -3.54
CA ILE A 40 -22.99 -1.05 -4.97
C ILE A 40 -21.74 -0.26 -5.37
N ARG A 41 -21.66 1.02 -5.00
CA ARG A 41 -20.49 1.87 -5.29
C ARG A 41 -19.19 1.29 -4.69
N ALA A 42 -19.24 0.83 -3.44
CA ALA A 42 -18.10 0.23 -2.77
C ALA A 42 -17.61 -1.05 -3.47
N LEU A 43 -18.53 -1.91 -3.91
CA LEU A 43 -18.17 -3.13 -4.65
C LEU A 43 -17.56 -2.82 -6.03
N VAL A 44 -18.10 -1.83 -6.74
CA VAL A 44 -17.56 -1.39 -8.04
C VAL A 44 -16.15 -0.80 -7.87
N SER A 45 -15.94 0.07 -6.88
CA SER A 45 -14.61 0.61 -6.59
C SER A 45 -13.64 -0.48 -6.18
N ALA A 46 -14.04 -1.39 -5.28
CA ALA A 46 -13.19 -2.51 -4.86
C ALA A 46 -12.76 -3.41 -6.03
N HIS A 47 -13.63 -3.64 -7.01
CA HIS A 47 -13.25 -4.39 -8.21
C HIS A 47 -12.22 -3.62 -9.04
N ARG A 48 -12.49 -2.35 -9.35
CA ARG A 48 -11.58 -1.47 -10.11
C ARG A 48 -10.20 -1.33 -9.44
N ASP A 49 -10.18 -1.18 -8.13
CA ASP A 49 -8.96 -0.90 -7.38
C ASP A 49 -8.07 -2.14 -7.22
N ARG A 50 -8.60 -3.36 -7.37
CA ARG A 50 -7.77 -4.58 -7.46
C ARG A 50 -6.84 -4.53 -8.67
N ASP A 51 -7.31 -4.03 -9.81
CA ASP A 51 -6.49 -3.90 -11.02
C ASP A 51 -5.56 -2.69 -10.96
N ARG A 52 -5.98 -1.60 -10.32
CA ARG A 52 -5.10 -0.44 -10.05
C ARG A 52 -3.95 -0.81 -9.11
N LYS A 53 -4.21 -1.54 -8.03
CA LYS A 53 -3.21 -1.97 -7.05
C LYS A 53 -2.00 -2.68 -7.71
N LYS A 54 -2.23 -3.51 -8.73
CA LYS A 54 -1.16 -4.16 -9.50
C LYS A 54 -0.27 -3.13 -10.21
N ARG A 55 -0.88 -2.12 -10.85
CA ARG A 55 -0.17 -1.03 -11.53
C ARG A 55 0.55 -0.11 -10.56
N ASP A 56 -0.08 0.21 -9.43
CA ASP A 56 0.50 1.09 -8.41
C ASP A 56 1.76 0.47 -7.79
N PHE A 57 1.74 -0.83 -7.50
CA PHE A 57 2.94 -1.53 -7.04
C PHE A 57 4.03 -1.60 -8.10
N HIS A 58 3.67 -1.87 -9.35
CA HIS A 58 4.63 -1.87 -10.44
C HIS A 58 5.28 -0.50 -10.61
N ARG A 59 4.49 0.58 -10.54
CA ARG A 59 4.98 1.95 -10.56
C ARG A 59 5.92 2.24 -9.40
N LEU A 60 5.55 1.85 -8.18
CA LEU A 60 6.39 2.00 -7.00
C LEU A 60 7.71 1.23 -7.14
N TRP A 61 7.68 0.03 -7.71
CA TRP A 61 8.87 -0.77 -7.93
C TRP A 61 9.82 -0.12 -8.93
N ILE A 62 9.30 0.39 -10.05
CA ILE A 62 10.09 1.16 -11.01
C ILE A 62 10.71 2.38 -10.33
N THR A 63 9.94 3.15 -9.56
CA THR A 63 10.47 4.33 -8.85
C THR A 63 11.59 3.95 -7.88
N ARG A 64 11.45 2.85 -7.15
CA ARG A 64 12.48 2.35 -6.22
C ARG A 64 13.74 1.90 -6.95
N ILE A 65 13.62 1.14 -8.05
CA ILE A 65 14.76 0.72 -8.87
C ILE A 65 15.48 1.95 -9.43
N ASN A 66 14.73 2.90 -9.99
CA ASN A 66 15.31 4.11 -10.58
C ASN A 66 16.04 4.95 -9.53
N ALA A 67 15.52 5.04 -8.30
CA ALA A 67 16.22 5.74 -7.22
C ALA A 67 17.57 5.09 -6.89
N VAL A 68 17.62 3.75 -6.80
CA VAL A 68 18.87 3.01 -6.55
C VAL A 68 19.86 3.18 -7.70
N ILE A 69 19.41 3.06 -8.95
CA ILE A 69 20.26 3.24 -10.14
C ILE A 69 20.77 4.67 -10.23
N LEU A 70 19.93 5.68 -9.95
CA LEU A 70 20.36 7.08 -9.96
C LEU A 70 21.47 7.32 -8.94
N VAL A 71 21.33 6.85 -7.70
CA VAL A 71 22.40 6.93 -6.69
C VAL A 71 23.67 6.23 -7.18
N GLN A 72 23.55 5.04 -7.77
CA GLN A 72 24.69 4.28 -8.30
C GLN A 72 25.37 4.97 -9.49
N LEU A 73 24.61 5.58 -10.41
CA LEU A 73 25.14 6.31 -11.57
C LEU A 73 25.75 7.65 -11.18
N PHE A 74 25.20 8.30 -10.15
CA PHE A 74 25.80 9.50 -9.53
C PHE A 74 27.12 9.15 -8.85
N LEU A 75 27.24 7.94 -8.31
CA LEU A 75 28.49 7.36 -7.80
C LEU A 75 29.28 6.67 -8.93
N ASN A 76 29.54 7.41 -10.00
CA ASN A 76 30.39 6.90 -11.08
C ASN A 76 31.83 6.72 -10.58
N ARG A 77 32.58 5.74 -11.12
CA ARG A 77 33.98 5.45 -10.69
C ARG A 77 34.85 6.71 -10.67
N LYS A 78 34.59 7.62 -11.63
CA LYS A 78 35.24 8.92 -11.77
C LYS A 78 34.90 9.90 -10.63
N ILE A 79 33.64 9.94 -10.19
CA ILE A 79 33.19 10.78 -9.06
C ILE A 79 33.72 10.22 -7.75
N LEU A 80 33.75 8.89 -7.59
CA LEU A 80 34.37 8.23 -6.43
C LEU A 80 35.87 8.56 -6.33
N ALA A 81 36.58 8.52 -7.47
CA ALA A 81 37.99 8.91 -7.55
C ALA A 81 38.20 10.41 -7.26
N GLN A 82 37.32 11.29 -7.75
CA GLN A 82 37.39 12.73 -7.45
C GLN A 82 37.12 13.03 -5.98
N ILE A 83 36.13 12.38 -5.36
CA ILE A 83 35.83 12.52 -3.93
C ILE A 83 37.00 12.01 -3.07
N ALA A 84 37.63 10.90 -3.46
CA ALA A 84 38.82 10.36 -2.80
C ALA A 84 40.02 11.32 -2.84
N ILE A 85 40.19 12.07 -3.94
CA ILE A 85 41.23 13.09 -4.08
C ILE A 85 40.89 14.35 -3.28
N LEU A 86 39.62 14.76 -3.26
CA LEU A 86 39.17 16.02 -2.64
C LEU A 86 39.06 15.94 -1.11
N ASN A 87 38.83 14.75 -0.53
CA ASN A 87 38.71 14.55 0.91
C ASN A 87 39.40 13.25 1.37
N GLY A 88 40.55 13.39 2.05
CA GLY A 88 41.38 12.25 2.48
C GLY A 88 40.68 11.23 3.41
N ASN A 89 39.67 11.66 4.17
CA ASN A 89 38.94 10.79 5.11
C ASN A 89 37.60 10.25 4.55
N CYS A 90 37.17 10.67 3.36
CA CYS A 90 35.81 10.35 2.87
C CYS A 90 35.62 8.86 2.58
N LEU A 91 36.63 8.22 1.99
CA LEU A 91 36.59 6.77 1.74
C LEU A 91 36.54 5.94 3.03
N TYR A 92 37.22 6.41 4.09
CA TYR A 92 37.21 5.75 5.40
C TYR A 92 35.83 5.82 6.07
N MET A 93 35.14 6.97 5.99
CA MET A 93 33.78 7.09 6.52
C MET A 93 32.79 6.23 5.73
N ILE A 94 32.84 6.26 4.39
CA ILE A 94 31.96 5.46 3.53
C ILE A 94 32.16 3.96 3.81
N SER A 95 33.42 3.51 3.98
CA SER A 95 33.73 2.13 4.34
C SER A 95 33.14 1.74 5.70
N ASN A 96 33.29 2.58 6.72
CA ASN A 96 32.73 2.32 8.06
C ASN A 96 31.19 2.32 8.08
N GLU A 97 30.55 3.14 7.25
CA GLU A 97 29.09 3.17 7.09
C GLU A 97 28.57 1.87 6.46
N ILE A 98 29.25 1.37 5.43
CA ILE A 98 28.89 0.12 4.74
C ILE A 98 29.08 -1.09 5.66
N ILE A 99 30.18 -1.15 6.43
CA ILE A 99 30.45 -2.23 7.39
C ILE A 99 29.34 -2.27 8.45
N LYS A 100 28.92 -1.11 8.99
CA LYS A 100 27.80 -1.03 9.93
C LYS A 100 26.48 -1.51 9.32
N GLU A 101 26.19 -1.19 8.06
CA GLU A 101 24.97 -1.66 7.39
C GLU A 101 24.95 -3.19 7.19
N VAL A 102 26.11 -3.79 6.91
CA VAL A 102 26.26 -5.24 6.73
C VAL A 102 26.07 -5.96 8.06
N ASP A 103 26.73 -5.50 9.13
CA ASP A 103 26.58 -6.09 10.47
C ASP A 103 25.14 -6.03 10.99
N TRP A 104 24.42 -4.94 10.70
CA TRP A 104 23.00 -4.80 11.08
C TRP A 104 22.12 -5.81 10.34
N LYS A 105 22.38 -6.04 9.05
CA LYS A 105 21.62 -7.02 8.24
C LYS A 105 21.92 -8.46 8.66
N GLU A 106 23.17 -8.78 8.98
CA GLU A 106 23.56 -10.09 9.50
C GLU A 106 22.89 -10.37 10.86
N SER A 107 22.82 -9.35 11.72
CA SER A 107 22.17 -9.44 13.04
C SER A 107 20.64 -9.67 12.95
N ILE A 108 19.97 -9.05 11.99
CA ILE A 108 18.53 -9.29 11.75
C ILE A 108 18.28 -10.71 11.21
N ARG A 109 19.21 -11.27 10.45
CA ARG A 109 19.05 -12.57 9.78
C ARG A 109 19.25 -13.77 10.71
N ILE A 110 19.87 -13.55 11.86
CA ILE A 110 20.16 -14.54 12.90
C ILE A 110 18.98 -14.66 13.91
N ILE A 111 18.02 -13.74 13.88
CA ILE A 111 16.76 -13.77 14.67
C ILE A 111 15.62 -14.33 13.80
#